data_AF-H2JEM2-F1
#
_entry.id   AF-H2JEM2-F1
#
_cell.length_a   1.000
_cell.length_b   1.000
_cell.length_c   1.000
_cell.angle_alpha   90.00
_cell.angle_beta   90.00
_cell.angle_gamma   90.00
#
_symmetry.space_group_name_H-M   'P 1'
#
loop_
_entity.id
_entity.type
_entity.pdbx_description
1 polymer ?
#
loop_
_entity_poly.entity_id
_entity_poly.type
_entity_poly.pdbx_seq_one_letter_code
_entity_poly.pdbx_strand_id
1 'polypeptide(L)' 'MAINMMCERSTCKHYFEDCCMRNLQEESIHIDECGYCQTFEPGVNDAYEEMDKMTDDEIKKG' A
#
# COMPACT_ATOMS: atom_id res chain seq x y z
N MET A 1 -11.04 4.02 -19.00
CA MET A 1 -10.18 3.44 -17.95
C MET A 1 -10.57 4.11 -16.66
N ALA A 2 -11.01 3.34 -15.66
CA ALA A 2 -11.28 3.89 -14.35
C ALA A 2 -9.95 4.16 -13.64
N ILE A 3 -9.81 5.34 -13.04
CA ILE A 3 -8.78 5.59 -12.02
C ILE A 3 -9.28 4.82 -10.78
N ASN A 4 -9.11 3.50 -10.80
CA ASN A 4 -9.51 2.69 -9.67
C ASN A 4 -8.36 2.78 -8.67
N MET A 5 -8.59 3.55 -7.60
CA MET A 5 -7.60 3.81 -6.54
C MET A 5 -7.30 2.57 -5.69
N MET A 6 -8.09 1.51 -5.88
CA MET A 6 -8.12 0.33 -5.03
C MET A 6 -7.32 -0.79 -5.70
N CYS A 7 -6.24 -1.20 -5.06
CA CYS A 7 -5.44 -2.37 -5.44
C CYS A 7 -5.33 -3.23 -4.21
N GLU A 8 -5.95 -4.41 -4.21
CA GLU A 8 -6.05 -5.28 -3.03
C GLU A 8 -4.87 -6.27 -2.92
N ARG A 9 -3.78 -6.03 -3.65
CA ARG A 9 -2.65 -6.95 -3.71
C ARG A 9 -1.75 -6.78 -2.49
N SER A 10 -2.14 -7.38 -1.36
CA SER A 10 -1.43 -7.27 -0.06
C SER A 10 0.04 -7.70 -0.08
N THR A 11 0.46 -8.48 -1.06
CA THR A 11 1.86 -8.89 -1.26
C THR A 11 2.68 -7.90 -2.09
N CYS A 12 2.19 -6.68 -2.28
CA CYS A 12 2.85 -5.60 -3.01
C CYS A 12 3.46 -4.57 -2.05
N LYS A 13 4.70 -4.12 -2.30
CA LYS A 13 5.34 -3.03 -1.51
C LYS A 13 4.56 -1.72 -1.55
N HIS A 14 3.71 -1.52 -2.55
CA HIS A 14 2.90 -0.31 -2.69
C HIS A 14 1.50 -0.45 -2.10
N TYR A 15 1.14 -1.61 -1.55
CA TYR A 15 -0.16 -1.82 -0.94
C TYR A 15 -0.24 -1.14 0.43
N PHE A 16 -1.28 -0.37 0.68
CA PHE A 16 -1.54 0.27 1.96
C PHE A 16 -3.04 0.43 2.17
N GLU A 17 -3.62 -0.27 3.15
CA GLU A 17 -5.06 -0.19 3.50
C GLU A 17 -6.00 -0.13 2.28
N ASP A 18 -6.03 -1.21 1.49
CA ASP A 18 -6.84 -1.34 0.26
C ASP A 18 -6.50 -0.34 -0.87
N CYS A 19 -5.48 0.51 -0.67
CA CYS A 19 -5.02 1.52 -1.63
C CYS A 19 -3.62 1.20 -2.19
N CYS A 20 -3.30 1.83 -3.32
CA CYS A 20 -1.93 1.85 -3.85
C CYS A 20 -1.23 3.16 -3.49
N MET A 21 -0.09 3.09 -2.79
CA MET A 21 0.71 4.24 -2.39
C MET A 21 1.15 5.12 -3.55
N ARG A 22 1.48 4.54 -4.71
CA ARG A 22 1.84 5.31 -5.90
C ARG A 22 0.68 6.22 -6.34
N ASN A 23 -0.54 5.70 -6.31
CA ASN A 23 -1.73 6.48 -6.63
C ASN A 23 -2.02 7.54 -5.55
N LEU A 24 -1.80 7.23 -4.27
CA LEU A 24 -1.88 8.22 -3.18
C LEU A 24 -0.84 9.35 -3.33
N GLN A 25 0.29 9.06 -3.98
CA GLN A 25 1.37 10.01 -4.31
C GLN A 25 1.16 10.67 -5.68
N GLU A 26 -0.07 10.66 -6.21
CA GLU A 26 -0.44 11.25 -7.50
C GLU A 26 0.27 10.64 -8.73
N GLU A 27 0.92 9.48 -8.57
CA GLU A 27 1.42 8.70 -9.71
C GLU A 27 0.27 7.93 -10.37
N SER A 28 0.18 8.04 -11.70
CA SER A 28 -0.82 7.27 -12.44
C SER A 28 -0.47 5.79 -12.43
N ILE A 29 -1.42 4.97 -11.98
CA ILE A 29 -1.32 3.51 -12.04
C ILE A 29 -2.32 2.94 -13.05
N HIS A 30 -1.94 1.86 -13.71
CA HIS A 30 -2.83 1.09 -14.57
C HIS A 30 -3.27 -0.17 -13.83
N ILE A 31 -4.58 -0.42 -13.81
CA ILE A 31 -5.18 -1.63 -13.25
C ILE A 31 -5.45 -2.62 -14.38
N ASP A 32 -5.13 -3.89 -14.16
CA ASP A 32 -5.40 -4.98 -15.09
C ASP A 32 -6.87 -5.46 -15.01
N GLU A 33 -7.22 -6.43 -15.85
CA GLU A 33 -8.57 -7.02 -15.89
C GLU A 33 -8.96 -7.79 -14.62
N CYS A 34 -7.97 -8.16 -13.79
CA CYS A 34 -8.15 -8.85 -12.53
C CYS A 34 -8.29 -7.89 -11.33
N GLY A 35 -8.16 -6.58 -11.55
CA GLY A 35 -8.23 -5.58 -10.49
C GLY A 35 -6.90 -5.29 -9.79
N TYR A 36 -5.76 -5.72 -10.34
CA TYR A 36 -4.44 -5.49 -9.77
C TYR A 36 -3.65 -4.42 -10.51
N CYS A 37 -2.82 -3.66 -9.79
CA CYS A 37 -1.92 -2.71 -10.45
C CYS A 37 -0.84 -3.43 -11.27
N GLN A 38 -0.57 -2.90 -12.46
CA GLN A 38 0.50 -3.40 -13.34
C GLN A 38 1.89 -3.06 -12.82
N THR A 39 1.99 -2.14 -11.86
CA THR A 39 3.23 -1.71 -11.17
C THR A 39 3.54 -2.58 -9.95
N PHE A 40 3.14 -3.84 -9.97
CA PHE A 40 3.37 -4.76 -8.86
C PHE A 40 4.86 -4.92 -8.55
N GLU A 41 5.21 -4.75 -7.28
CA GLU A 41 6.53 -5.07 -6.74
C GLU A 41 6.37 -5.96 -5.51
N PRO A 42 6.94 -7.18 -5.49
CA PRO A 42 6.77 -8.10 -4.38
C PRO A 42 7.37 -7.56 -3.09
N GLY A 43 6.61 -7.62 -2.00
CA GLY A 43 7.04 -7.24 -0.66
C GLY A 43 5.90 -6.74 0.20
N VAL A 44 6.24 -6.25 1.39
CA VAL A 44 5.32 -5.56 2.31
C VAL A 44 5.68 -4.08 2.28
N ASN A 45 4.69 -3.22 2.45
CA ASN A 45 4.90 -1.78 2.48
C ASN A 45 5.57 -1.34 3.80
N ASP A 46 6.63 -0.56 3.69
CA ASP A 46 7.42 -0.06 4.83
C ASP A 46 6.57 0.73 5.84
N ALA A 47 5.44 1.32 5.40
CA ALA A 47 4.51 2.02 6.29
C ALA A 47 3.98 1.14 7.43
N TYR A 48 3.82 -0.18 7.20
CA TYR A 48 3.40 -1.10 8.26
C TYR A 48 4.48 -1.28 9.32
N GLU A 49 5.76 -1.30 8.95
CA GLU A 49 6.86 -1.39 9.92
C GLU A 49 6.94 -0.14 10.81
N GLU A 50 6.68 1.04 10.23
CA GLU A 50 6.68 2.30 10.98
C GLU A 50 5.49 2.40 11.94
N MET A 51 4.32 1.86 11.56
CA MET A 51 3.16 1.76 12.45
C MET A 51 3.43 0.85 13.64
N ASP A 52 4.04 -0.31 13.41
CA ASP A 52 4.40 -1.24 14.48
C ASP A 52 5.36 -0.57 15.48
N LYS A 53 6.36 0.18 15.00
CA LYS A 53 7.28 0.94 15.87
C LYS A 53 6.57 2.00 16.70
N MET A 54 5.60 2.72 16.15
CA MET A 54 4.82 3.70 16.91
C MET A 54 4.04 3.05 18.05
N THR A 55 3.45 1.88 17.82
CA THR A 55 2.71 1.16 18.88
C THR A 55 3.64 0.70 20.01
N ASP A 56 4.87 0.28 19.69
CA ASP A 56 5.88 -0.11 20.67
C ASP A 56 6.36 1.07 21.55
N ASP A 57 6.54 2.25 20.96
CA ASP A 57 6.93 3.46 21.68
C ASP A 57 5.80 4.00 22.56
N GLU A 58 4.52 3.85 22.15
CA GLU A 58 3.37 4.19 22.99
C GLU A 58 3.23 3.24 24.20
N ILE A 59 3.49 1.94 24.02
CA ILE A 59 3.46 0.95 25.12
C ILE A 59 4.59 1.20 26.13
N LYS A 60 5.80 1.56 25.69
CA LYS A 60 6.96 1.80 26.59
C LYS A 60 6.86 3.10 27.38
N LYS A 61 5.97 4.02 26.98
CA LYS A 61 5.75 5.31 27.66
C LYS A 61 4.64 5.25 28.73
N GLY A 62 4.00 4.09 28.89
CA GLY A 62 2.98 3.79 29.90
C GLY A 62 3.53 3.21 31.19
#